data_AF-A0A1Q7KVP2-F1
#
_entry.id   AF-A0A1Q7KVP2-F1
#
_cell.length_a   1.000
_cell.length_b   1.000
_cell.length_c   1.000
_cell.angle_alpha   90.00
_cell.angle_beta   90.00
_cell.angle_gamma   90.00
#
_symmetry.space_group_name_H-M   'P 1'
#
loop_
_entity.id
_entity.type
_entity.pdbx_description
1 polymer ?
#
loop_
_entity_poly.entity_id
_entity_poly.type
_entity_poly.pdbx_seq_one_letter_code
_entity_poly.pdbx_strand_id
1 'polypeptide(L)'
;MLARACSGSASGSPDAFYSANGTTTPASGNLVIQSASVSMPNPTHYRLTIKVQNLTTLLVPPTLGGTDAVWLVRWEVPDPNGAGHTYFAAMESDAGQMPTFFDGETSSIDTTHGKFLTYPSAHSIQGSFTVSSPGTITLDVPVTDVGGNSKATLYSITGLTVTQSTPSSTGDTIFNPIDATRAFDFKP
;
A
#
# COMPACT_ATOMS: atom_id res chain seq x y z
N MET A 1 10.06 -25.71 19.05
CA MET A 1 8.91 -24.89 19.46
C MET A 1 8.49 -24.10 18.24
N LEU A 2 7.37 -24.43 17.59
CA LEU A 2 6.90 -23.74 16.38
C LEU A 2 6.33 -22.38 16.83
N ALA A 3 6.94 -21.28 16.40
CA ALA A 3 6.43 -19.94 16.66
C ALA A 3 5.03 -19.80 16.03
N ARG A 4 4.07 -19.31 16.79
CA ARG A 4 2.72 -19.03 16.30
C ARG A 4 2.84 -17.75 15.44
N ALA A 5 2.55 -17.84 14.15
CA ALA A 5 2.56 -16.66 13.28
C ALA A 5 1.50 -15.66 13.77
N CYS A 6 1.91 -14.43 14.08
CA CYS A 6 0.96 -13.37 14.39
C CYS A 6 0.34 -12.84 13.09
N SER A 7 -0.90 -12.34 13.16
CA SER A 7 -1.58 -11.73 12.02
C SER A 7 -2.62 -10.68 12.45
N GLY A 8 -2.87 -9.70 11.57
CA GLY A 8 -3.97 -8.73 11.69
C GLY A 8 -4.58 -8.45 10.32
N SER A 9 -5.85 -8.01 10.25
CA SER A 9 -6.53 -7.69 8.99
C SER A 9 -7.70 -6.72 9.16
N ALA A 10 -8.03 -6.00 8.08
CA ALA A 10 -9.26 -5.20 7.98
C ALA A 10 -9.87 -5.26 6.57
N SER A 11 -11.16 -4.98 6.47
CA SER A 11 -11.90 -4.88 5.20
C SER A 11 -11.67 -3.54 4.50
N GLY A 12 -11.80 -3.51 3.17
CA GLY A 12 -11.85 -2.29 2.37
C GLY A 12 -13.12 -1.45 2.56
N SER A 13 -13.18 -0.29 1.91
CA SER A 13 -14.36 0.60 1.94
C SER A 13 -15.52 -0.04 1.18
N PRO A 14 -16.77 0.13 1.64
CA PRO A 14 -17.93 -0.20 0.80
C PRO A 14 -18.05 0.72 -0.42
N ASP A 15 -17.48 1.94 -0.36
CA ASP A 15 -17.60 2.99 -1.37
C ASP A 15 -16.23 3.41 -1.90
N ALA A 16 -15.73 2.74 -2.94
CA ALA A 16 -14.47 3.08 -3.60
C ALA A 16 -14.70 4.04 -4.79
N PHE A 17 -14.02 5.19 -4.79
CA PHE A 17 -14.18 6.23 -5.82
C PHE A 17 -12.99 7.17 -5.88
N TYR A 18 -12.78 7.77 -7.05
CA TYR A 18 -11.97 8.96 -7.21
C TYR A 18 -12.84 10.20 -6.98
N SER A 19 -12.36 11.19 -6.23
CA SER A 19 -13.06 12.46 -6.01
C SER A 19 -12.15 13.64 -6.30
N ALA A 20 -12.56 14.50 -7.23
CA ALA A 20 -11.85 15.74 -7.57
C ALA A 20 -12.81 16.78 -8.12
N ASN A 21 -12.53 18.07 -7.90
CA ASN A 21 -13.29 19.19 -8.46
C ASN A 21 -14.82 19.11 -8.21
N GLY A 22 -15.24 18.54 -7.08
CA GLY A 22 -16.64 18.38 -6.71
C GLY A 22 -17.38 17.24 -7.43
N THR A 23 -16.67 16.37 -8.16
CA THR A 23 -17.23 15.18 -8.81
C THR A 23 -16.65 13.89 -8.21
N THR A 24 -17.43 12.81 -8.31
CA THR A 24 -16.98 11.47 -7.93
C THR A 24 -17.07 10.53 -9.14
N THR A 25 -16.02 9.72 -9.33
CA THR A 25 -15.94 8.69 -10.36
C THR A 25 -15.80 7.33 -9.68
N PRO A 26 -16.73 6.38 -9.88
CA PRO A 26 -16.62 5.04 -9.28
C PRO A 26 -15.32 4.34 -9.65
N ALA A 27 -14.71 3.64 -8.68
CA ALA A 27 -13.53 2.85 -8.91
C ALA A 27 -13.78 1.68 -9.89
N SER A 28 -12.76 1.31 -10.65
CA SER A 28 -12.73 0.03 -11.36
C SER A 28 -12.46 -1.12 -10.38
N GLY A 29 -12.95 -2.33 -10.66
CA GLY A 29 -12.85 -3.47 -9.74
C GLY A 29 -11.41 -3.90 -9.37
N ASN A 30 -10.42 -3.51 -10.18
CA ASN A 30 -9.00 -3.70 -9.86
C ASN A 30 -8.46 -2.71 -8.84
N LEU A 31 -9.25 -1.74 -8.37
CA LEU A 31 -8.87 -0.79 -7.33
C LEU A 31 -9.75 -0.93 -6.07
N VAL A 32 -10.74 -1.83 -6.07
CA VAL A 32 -11.60 -2.07 -4.90
C VAL A 32 -10.96 -3.12 -4.00
N ILE A 33 -10.56 -2.72 -2.80
CA ILE A 33 -9.96 -3.59 -1.78
C ILE A 33 -11.08 -4.38 -1.10
N GLN A 34 -10.91 -5.69 -0.99
CA GLN A 34 -11.73 -6.53 -0.14
C GLN A 34 -11.16 -6.59 1.28
N SER A 35 -9.85 -6.76 1.39
CA SER A 35 -9.16 -6.75 2.68
C SER A 35 -7.66 -6.50 2.54
N ALA A 36 -7.04 -5.98 3.58
CA ALA A 36 -5.60 -6.01 3.77
C ALA A 36 -5.26 -6.77 5.06
N SER A 37 -4.13 -7.47 5.07
CA SER A 37 -3.63 -8.19 6.24
C SER A 37 -2.11 -8.18 6.31
N VAL A 38 -1.58 -8.30 7.52
CA VAL A 38 -0.17 -8.56 7.79
C VAL A 38 -0.01 -9.87 8.53
N SER A 39 1.10 -10.54 8.29
CA SER A 39 1.63 -11.61 9.14
C SER A 39 3.15 -11.50 9.25
N MET A 40 3.73 -12.14 10.25
CA MET A 40 5.19 -12.28 10.37
C MET A 40 5.57 -13.76 10.27
N PRO A 41 5.83 -14.29 9.06
CA PRO A 41 6.19 -15.69 8.89
C PRO A 41 7.52 -16.06 9.57
N ASN A 42 8.43 -15.10 9.72
CA ASN A 42 9.69 -15.22 10.43
C ASN A 42 10.16 -13.84 10.94
N PRO A 43 11.11 -13.76 11.88
CA PRO A 43 11.56 -12.48 12.43
C PRO A 43 12.31 -11.56 11.46
N THR A 44 12.54 -11.96 10.21
CA THR A 44 13.24 -11.13 9.21
C THR A 44 12.31 -10.58 8.14
N HIS A 45 11.04 -11.03 8.08
CA HIS A 45 10.08 -10.59 7.07
C HIS A 45 8.69 -10.35 7.63
N TYR A 46 8.08 -9.23 7.21
CA TYR A 46 6.63 -9.09 7.20
C TYR A 46 6.08 -9.64 5.89
N ARG A 47 4.91 -10.26 5.94
CA ARG A 47 4.12 -10.63 4.77
C ARG A 47 2.81 -9.88 4.77
N LEU A 48 2.69 -8.97 3.80
CA LEU A 48 1.49 -8.18 3.59
C LEU A 48 0.67 -8.81 2.47
N THR A 49 -0.64 -8.80 2.63
CA THR A 49 -1.57 -9.34 1.63
C THR A 49 -2.69 -8.36 1.40
N ILE A 50 -2.95 -8.04 0.13
CA ILE A 50 -4.08 -7.21 -0.30
C ILE A 50 -4.97 -8.08 -1.17
N LYS A 51 -6.22 -8.29 -0.77
CA LYS A 51 -7.24 -8.90 -1.63
C LYS A 51 -8.00 -7.80 -2.33
N VAL A 52 -8.11 -7.90 -3.64
CA VAL A 52 -8.72 -6.91 -4.53
C VAL A 52 -9.88 -7.58 -5.26
N GLN A 53 -10.96 -6.86 -5.50
CA GLN A 53 -12.17 -7.41 -6.10
C GLN A 53 -11.90 -8.11 -7.44
N ASN A 54 -11.03 -7.56 -8.30
CA ASN A 54 -10.68 -8.20 -9.56
C ASN A 54 -9.29 -7.78 -10.09
N LEU A 55 -8.33 -8.70 -10.20
CA LEU A 55 -7.01 -8.46 -10.82
C LEU A 55 -6.84 -9.17 -12.17
N THR A 56 -7.91 -9.48 -12.90
CA THR A 56 -7.80 -10.00 -14.28
C THR A 56 -7.24 -8.96 -15.25
N THR A 57 -7.20 -7.69 -14.86
CA THR A 57 -6.53 -6.60 -15.57
C THR A 57 -5.90 -5.63 -14.57
N LEU A 58 -4.74 -5.08 -14.93
CA LEU A 58 -4.09 -3.99 -14.21
C LEU A 58 -4.32 -2.63 -14.88
N LEU A 59 -5.01 -2.59 -16.03
CA LEU A 59 -5.36 -1.35 -16.72
C LEU A 59 -6.33 -0.53 -15.89
N VAL A 60 -6.02 0.75 -15.71
CA VAL A 60 -6.85 1.72 -14.98
C VAL A 60 -7.27 2.86 -15.93
N PRO A 61 -8.55 3.27 -15.94
CA PRO A 61 -9.00 4.39 -16.76
C PRO A 61 -8.36 5.73 -16.33
N PRO A 62 -7.92 6.58 -17.29
CA PRO A 62 -7.41 7.92 -16.98
C PRO A 62 -8.40 8.81 -16.20
N THR A 63 -9.70 8.51 -16.27
CA THR A 63 -10.76 9.22 -15.54
C THR A 63 -10.69 9.07 -14.02
N LEU A 64 -9.84 8.17 -13.52
CA LEU A 64 -9.56 8.01 -12.10
C LEU A 64 -8.36 8.84 -11.63
N GLY A 65 -7.97 9.88 -12.37
CA GLY A 65 -6.89 10.80 -11.98
C GLY A 65 -5.49 10.40 -12.46
N GLY A 66 -5.39 9.25 -13.13
CA GLY A 66 -4.12 8.67 -13.53
C GLY A 66 -4.28 7.28 -14.15
N THR A 67 -3.28 6.83 -14.90
CA THR A 67 -3.20 5.47 -15.44
C THR A 67 -2.17 4.61 -14.72
N ASP A 68 -1.30 5.23 -13.93
CA ASP A 68 -0.44 4.50 -13.01
C ASP A 68 -1.26 4.13 -11.76
N ALA A 69 -1.12 2.88 -11.33
CA ALA A 69 -1.92 2.28 -10.27
C ALA A 69 -1.02 1.65 -9.22
N VAL A 70 -1.26 2.00 -7.95
CA VAL A 70 -0.50 1.47 -6.82
C VAL A 70 -1.43 0.83 -5.81
N TRP A 71 -1.09 -0.40 -5.41
CA TRP A 71 -1.71 -1.15 -4.33
C TRP A 71 -0.69 -1.25 -3.20
N LEU A 72 -0.95 -0.59 -2.08
CA LEU A 72 0.02 -0.52 -1.00
C LEU A 72 -0.60 -0.79 0.37
N VAL A 73 0.24 -1.15 1.32
CA VAL A 73 -0.08 -1.13 2.74
C VAL A 73 0.91 -0.20 3.41
N ARG A 74 0.41 0.75 4.21
CA ARG A 74 1.23 1.65 5.04
C ARG A 74 0.99 1.42 6.52
N TRP A 75 1.97 1.72 7.36
CA TRP A 75 1.88 1.60 8.82
C TRP A 75 2.82 2.56 9.52
N GLU A 76 2.54 2.79 10.80
CA GLU A 76 3.32 3.68 11.67
C GLU A 76 4.13 2.88 12.69
N VAL A 77 5.37 3.31 12.92
CA VAL A 77 6.21 2.86 14.02
C VAL A 77 6.60 4.08 14.86
N PRO A 78 6.03 4.24 16.08
CA PRO A 78 6.36 5.35 16.95
C PRO A 78 7.84 5.37 17.35
N ASP A 79 8.45 6.54 17.34
CA ASP A 79 9.79 6.78 17.89
C ASP A 79 9.63 7.46 19.26
N PRO A 80 10.18 6.89 20.36
CA PRO A 80 10.13 7.53 21.67
C PRO A 80 10.79 8.93 21.73
N ASN A 81 11.59 9.31 20.73
CA ASN A 81 12.30 10.59 20.67
C ASN A 81 11.86 11.48 19.50
N GLY A 82 10.79 11.15 18.78
CA GLY A 82 10.41 11.86 17.55
C GLY A 82 8.96 11.65 17.11
N ALA A 83 8.66 12.01 15.86
CA ALA A 83 7.32 11.86 15.27
C ALA A 83 6.98 10.42 14.85
N GLY A 84 7.92 9.48 15.01
CA GLY A 84 7.84 8.14 14.45
C GLY A 84 8.12 8.09 12.95
N HIS A 85 7.98 6.90 12.39
CA HIS A 85 8.20 6.61 10.98
C HIS A 85 6.91 6.07 10.36
N THR A 86 6.62 6.47 9.12
CA THR A 86 5.56 5.86 8.32
C THR A 86 6.21 5.04 7.21
N TYR A 87 6.12 3.72 7.36
CA TYR A 87 6.63 2.78 6.37
C TYR A 87 5.51 2.28 5.47
N PHE A 88 5.88 1.74 4.32
CA PHE A 88 4.93 1.15 3.40
C PHE A 88 5.58 0.05 2.56
N ALA A 89 4.74 -0.77 1.92
CA ALA A 89 5.13 -1.62 0.82
C ALA A 89 4.03 -1.63 -0.24
N ALA A 90 4.42 -1.76 -1.50
CA ALA A 90 3.57 -1.52 -2.65
C ALA A 90 3.82 -2.51 -3.80
N MET A 91 2.76 -2.72 -4.57
CA MET A 91 2.80 -3.14 -5.97
C MET A 91 2.39 -1.95 -6.83
N GLU A 92 3.11 -1.65 -7.92
CA GLU A 92 2.80 -0.57 -8.87
C GLU A 92 2.70 -1.13 -10.30
N SER A 93 1.78 -0.60 -11.10
CA SER A 93 1.62 -0.96 -12.52
C SER A 93 1.33 0.27 -13.36
N ASP A 94 2.30 0.65 -14.17
CA ASP A 94 2.19 1.74 -15.13
C ASP A 94 1.29 1.33 -16.29
N ALA A 95 0.10 1.92 -16.41
CA ALA A 95 -0.81 1.68 -17.54
C ALA A 95 -1.03 0.19 -17.83
N GLY A 96 -1.18 -0.61 -16.77
CA GLY A 96 -1.43 -2.05 -16.86
C GLY A 96 -0.24 -2.91 -17.30
N GLN A 97 0.99 -2.37 -17.33
CA GLN A 97 2.21 -3.14 -17.56
C GLN A 97 2.52 -4.12 -16.42
N MET A 98 3.50 -5.00 -16.63
CA MET A 98 4.00 -5.90 -15.59
C MET A 98 4.36 -5.09 -14.34
N PRO A 99 3.86 -5.47 -13.15
CA PRO A 99 4.06 -4.66 -11.96
C PRO A 99 5.47 -4.77 -11.40
N THR A 100 5.89 -3.72 -10.69
CA THR A 100 7.04 -3.69 -9.80
C THR A 100 6.59 -3.78 -8.35
N PHE A 101 7.50 -4.17 -7.46
CA PHE A 101 7.24 -4.32 -6.03
C PHE A 101 8.34 -3.63 -5.24
N PHE A 102 7.95 -2.78 -4.30
CA PHE A 102 8.88 -1.99 -3.51
C PHE A 102 8.36 -1.69 -2.11
N ASP A 103 9.28 -1.31 -1.23
CA ASP A 103 8.98 -0.76 0.08
C ASP A 103 9.75 0.53 0.33
N GLY A 104 9.49 1.14 1.49
CA GLY A 104 10.27 2.25 1.98
C GLY A 104 9.61 2.99 3.13
N GLU A 105 10.16 4.16 3.40
CA GLU A 105 9.59 5.17 4.29
C GLU A 105 8.96 6.28 3.44
N THR A 106 7.83 6.82 3.89
CA THR A 106 7.21 7.96 3.21
C THR A 106 8.12 9.18 3.22
N SER A 107 8.15 9.92 2.12
CA SER A 107 8.74 11.26 2.04
C SER A 107 7.66 12.33 2.09
N SER A 108 8.05 13.60 2.06
CA SER A 108 7.11 14.72 2.03
C SER A 108 7.46 15.73 0.93
N ILE A 109 6.43 16.18 0.20
CA ILE A 109 6.54 17.39 -0.60
C ILE A 109 6.25 18.56 0.34
N ASP A 110 7.27 19.37 0.60
CA ASP A 110 7.23 20.46 1.57
C ASP A 110 7.36 21.86 0.94
N THR A 111 7.44 21.93 -0.38
CA THR A 111 7.61 23.19 -1.14
C THR A 111 6.35 24.06 -1.18
N THR A 112 5.22 23.54 -0.71
CA THR A 112 3.97 24.31 -0.53
C THR A 112 3.49 24.29 0.92
N HIS A 113 2.49 25.13 1.25
CA HIS A 113 1.85 25.12 2.57
C HIS A 113 1.10 23.81 2.87
N GLY A 114 0.67 23.08 1.82
CA GLY A 114 0.16 21.72 1.96
C GLY A 114 1.33 20.73 2.02
N LYS A 115 1.34 19.88 3.05
CA LYS A 115 2.29 18.76 3.13
C LYS A 115 1.60 17.51 2.60
N PHE A 116 2.20 16.89 1.59
CA PHE A 116 1.73 15.63 1.02
C PHE A 116 2.76 14.55 1.31
N LEU A 117 2.29 13.37 1.73
CA LEU A 117 3.13 12.19 1.82
C LEU A 117 3.33 11.62 0.41
N THR A 118 4.58 11.30 0.09
CA THR A 118 4.95 10.55 -1.12
C THR A 118 5.57 9.22 -0.74
N TYR A 119 5.57 8.29 -1.69
CA TYR A 119 5.89 6.87 -1.45
C TYR A 119 6.96 6.44 -2.45
N PRO A 120 8.19 6.95 -2.32
CA PRO A 120 9.27 6.66 -3.26
C PRO A 120 9.70 5.18 -3.17
N SER A 121 9.95 4.56 -4.31
CA SER A 121 10.47 3.19 -4.38
C SER A 121 11.92 3.11 -3.88
N ALA A 122 12.11 3.03 -2.56
CA ALA A 122 13.42 3.02 -1.91
C ALA A 122 14.13 1.67 -2.10
N HIS A 123 13.42 0.56 -1.92
CA HIS A 123 13.98 -0.79 -2.11
C HIS A 123 13.05 -1.67 -2.94
N SER A 124 13.61 -2.44 -3.87
CA SER A 124 12.87 -3.50 -4.56
C SER A 124 12.70 -4.70 -3.64
N ILE A 125 11.48 -5.24 -3.57
CA ILE A 125 11.16 -6.41 -2.74
C ILE A 125 10.62 -7.58 -3.55
N GLN A 126 10.51 -8.74 -2.90
CA GLN A 126 9.78 -9.86 -3.49
C GLN A 126 8.27 -9.63 -3.35
N GLY A 127 7.54 -9.81 -4.44
CA GLY A 127 6.09 -9.76 -4.45
C GLY A 127 5.49 -10.67 -5.51
N SER A 128 4.19 -10.89 -5.40
CA SER A 128 3.41 -11.65 -6.38
C SER A 128 1.96 -11.23 -6.38
N PHE A 129 1.25 -11.53 -7.46
CA PHE A 129 -0.20 -11.35 -7.52
C PHE A 129 -0.89 -12.48 -8.29
N THR A 130 -2.17 -12.71 -7.99
CA THR A 130 -3.01 -13.68 -8.73
C THR A 130 -3.92 -12.97 -9.72
N VAL A 131 -3.82 -13.34 -10.99
CA VAL A 131 -4.72 -12.87 -12.06
C VAL A 131 -6.08 -13.57 -11.92
N SER A 132 -6.93 -13.05 -11.03
CA SER A 132 -8.20 -13.67 -10.67
C SER A 132 -9.22 -12.67 -10.13
N SER A 133 -10.45 -13.12 -9.90
CA SER A 133 -11.53 -12.35 -9.28
C SER A 133 -12.14 -13.19 -8.12
N PRO A 134 -11.82 -12.91 -6.85
CA PRO A 134 -10.90 -11.87 -6.38
C PRO A 134 -9.43 -12.16 -6.68
N GLY A 135 -8.64 -11.11 -6.83
CA GLY A 135 -7.19 -11.15 -6.96
C GLY A 135 -6.51 -11.00 -5.60
N THR A 136 -5.32 -11.57 -5.43
CA THR A 136 -4.52 -11.44 -4.20
C THR A 136 -3.14 -10.94 -4.55
N ILE A 137 -2.68 -9.87 -3.89
CA ILE A 137 -1.32 -9.34 -3.94
C ILE A 137 -0.62 -9.75 -2.65
N THR A 138 0.60 -10.26 -2.76
CA THR A 138 1.47 -10.60 -1.62
C THR A 138 2.77 -9.84 -1.73
N LEU A 139 3.17 -9.16 -0.65
CA LEU A 139 4.42 -8.41 -0.53
C LEU A 139 5.23 -9.01 0.61
N ASP A 140 6.46 -9.44 0.32
CA ASP A 140 7.41 -9.94 1.31
C ASP A 140 8.44 -8.84 1.62
N VAL A 141 8.29 -8.23 2.79
CA VAL A 141 9.00 -7.01 3.21
C VAL A 141 10.10 -7.38 4.19
N PRO A 142 11.38 -7.15 3.87
CA PRO A 142 12.46 -7.33 4.83
C PRO A 142 12.31 -6.36 6.01
N VAL A 143 12.38 -6.87 7.24
CA VAL A 143 12.28 -6.04 8.45
C VAL A 143 13.38 -4.97 8.49
N THR A 144 14.56 -5.24 7.90
CA THR A 144 15.69 -4.32 7.82
C THR A 144 15.38 -3.04 7.05
N ASP A 145 14.46 -3.11 6.10
CA ASP A 145 14.17 -2.01 5.16
C ASP A 145 13.17 -1.02 5.80
N VAL A 146 12.48 -1.46 6.85
CA VAL A 146 11.39 -0.75 7.53
C VAL A 146 11.61 -0.65 9.05
N GLY A 147 12.78 -0.12 9.41
CA GLY A 147 13.14 0.22 10.80
C GLY A 147 13.90 -0.87 11.57
N GLY A 148 14.08 -2.06 11.00
CA GLY A 148 15.00 -3.08 11.52
C GLY A 148 14.59 -3.74 12.85
N ASN A 149 13.38 -3.50 13.34
CA ASN A 149 12.91 -4.00 14.62
C ASN A 149 11.73 -4.97 14.45
N SER A 150 12.01 -6.28 14.50
CA SER A 150 10.99 -7.33 14.41
C SER A 150 10.09 -7.48 15.62
N LYS A 151 10.33 -6.69 16.68
CA LYS A 151 9.46 -6.62 17.87
C LYS A 151 8.62 -5.34 17.90
N ALA A 152 8.75 -4.48 16.90
CA ALA A 152 7.97 -3.25 16.82
C ALA A 152 6.48 -3.58 16.69
N THR A 153 5.64 -2.91 17.49
CA THR A 153 4.21 -2.87 17.17
C THR A 153 4.03 -1.96 15.96
N LEU A 154 3.35 -2.47 14.94
CA LEU A 154 2.97 -1.69 13.77
C LEU A 154 1.57 -1.13 14.02
N TYR A 155 1.44 0.18 13.98
CA TYR A 155 0.17 0.88 14.23
C TYR A 155 -0.47 1.35 12.94
N SER A 156 -1.79 1.54 12.98
CA SER A 156 -2.55 2.20 11.91
C SER A 156 -2.34 1.56 10.52
N ILE A 157 -2.13 0.24 10.46
CA ILE A 157 -1.94 -0.47 9.21
C ILE A 157 -3.16 -0.26 8.33
N THR A 158 -2.94 0.32 7.15
CA THR A 158 -4.00 0.66 6.21
C THR A 158 -3.60 0.18 4.82
N GLY A 159 -4.42 -0.69 4.22
CA GLY A 159 -4.33 -0.99 2.79
C GLY A 159 -4.96 0.12 1.97
N LEU A 160 -4.31 0.52 0.88
CA LEU A 160 -4.72 1.62 0.01
C LEU A 160 -4.60 1.20 -1.45
N THR A 161 -5.53 1.67 -2.28
CA THR A 161 -5.36 1.73 -3.72
C THR A 161 -5.40 3.17 -4.15
N VAL A 162 -4.49 3.52 -5.05
CA VAL A 162 -4.33 4.89 -5.54
C VAL A 162 -4.05 4.87 -7.03
N THR A 163 -4.30 6.00 -7.68
CA THR A 163 -3.80 6.25 -9.04
C THR A 163 -2.91 7.47 -9.08
N GLN A 164 -2.08 7.55 -10.09
CA GLN A 164 -1.14 8.64 -10.31
C GLN A 164 -1.01 9.02 -11.78
N SER A 165 -0.68 10.28 -12.02
CA SER A 165 -0.41 10.80 -13.37
C SER A 165 0.94 10.34 -13.93
N THR A 166 1.88 10.01 -13.05
CA THR A 166 3.24 9.56 -13.35
C THR A 166 3.69 8.51 -12.32
N PRO A 167 4.67 7.65 -12.64
CA PRO A 167 5.13 6.63 -11.70
C PRO A 167 5.64 7.22 -10.37
N SER A 168 5.53 6.45 -9.29
CA SER A 168 6.00 6.76 -7.93
C SER A 168 7.52 6.86 -7.81
N SER A 169 8.27 6.28 -8.75
CA SER A 169 9.74 6.33 -8.81
C SER A 169 10.33 7.75 -8.83
N THR A 170 9.53 8.77 -9.17
CA THR A 170 9.97 10.18 -9.15
C THR A 170 10.02 10.77 -7.74
N GLY A 171 9.34 10.17 -6.76
CA GLY A 171 9.30 10.64 -5.36
C GLY A 171 8.46 11.89 -5.09
N ASP A 172 7.94 12.56 -6.12
CA ASP A 172 7.18 13.82 -6.03
C ASP A 172 5.73 13.69 -6.54
N THR A 173 5.29 12.47 -6.88
CA THR A 173 3.94 12.26 -7.39
C THR A 173 2.92 12.13 -6.25
N ILE A 174 1.88 12.98 -6.28
CA ILE A 174 0.78 12.94 -5.32
C ILE A 174 -0.21 11.83 -5.72
N PHE A 175 -0.58 11.00 -4.75
CA PHE A 175 -1.62 9.99 -4.92
C PHE A 175 -3.00 10.60 -5.11
N ASN A 176 -3.80 10.01 -6.01
CA ASN A 176 -5.26 10.09 -5.96
C ASN A 176 -5.79 8.87 -5.20
N PRO A 177 -6.22 8.99 -3.94
CA PRO A 177 -6.76 7.86 -3.19
C PRO A 177 -8.07 7.37 -3.80
N ILE A 178 -8.23 6.05 -3.91
CA ILE A 178 -9.40 5.39 -4.52
C ILE A 178 -10.16 4.54 -3.50
N ASP A 179 -9.43 3.71 -2.76
CA ASP A 179 -9.99 2.86 -1.71
C ASP A 179 -9.00 2.73 -0.55
N ALA A 180 -9.54 2.44 0.63
CA ALA A 180 -8.78 2.22 1.85
C ALA A 180 -9.46 1.17 2.72
N THR A 181 -8.66 0.36 3.42
CA THR A 181 -9.18 -0.43 4.53
C THR A 181 -9.39 0.43 5.77
N ARG A 182 -10.21 -0.07 6.71
CA ARG A 182 -10.10 0.42 8.09
C ARG A 182 -8.68 0.15 8.61
N ALA A 183 -8.20 1.02 9.49
CA ALA A 183 -6.92 0.81 10.14
C ALA A 183 -6.98 -0.35 11.15
N PHE A 184 -5.88 -1.08 11.29
CA PHE A 184 -5.69 -2.10 12.31
C PHE A 184 -4.24 -2.13 12.79
N ASP A 185 -4.00 -2.68 13.98
CA ASP A 185 -2.66 -2.79 14.54
C ASP A 185 -2.12 -4.23 14.44
N PHE A 186 -0.80 -4.36 14.53
CA PHE A 186 -0.11 -5.64 14.57
C PHE A 186 0.96 -5.65 15.67
N LYS A 187 0.92 -6.67 16.52
CA LYS A 187 1.88 -6.90 17.59
C LYS A 187 2.59 -8.23 17.34
N PRO A 188 3.87 -8.25 16.94
CA PRO A 188 4.63 -9.47 16.64
C PRO A 188 4.59 -10.54 17.74
#